data_AF-A0AB74UX05-F1
#
_entry.id   AF-A0AB74UX05-F1
#
_cell.length_a   1.000
_cell.length_b   1.000
_cell.length_c   1.000
_cell.angle_alpha   90.00
_cell.angle_beta   90.00
_cell.angle_gamma   90.00
#
_symmetry.space_group_name_H-M   'P 1'
#
loop_
_entity.id
_entity.type
_entity.pdbx_description
1 polymer ?
#
loop_
_entity_poly.entity_id
_entity_poly.type
_entity_poly.pdbx_seq_one_letter_code
_entity_poly.pdbx_strand_id
1 'polypeptide(L)' 'MSVRAKFRLDTISTHSWHAGARTLKFSAQYDTSIPEDQRFQEATPSGTFEMLCTNPVANAQFELGKAYYFDITPAD' A
#
# COMPACT_ATOMS: atom_id res chain seq x y z
N MET A 1 -17.70 -2.27 9.91
CA MET A 1 -17.54 -2.06 8.45
C MET A 1 -16.05 -2.21 8.16
N SER A 2 -15.66 -3.16 7.32
CA SER A 2 -14.27 -3.29 6.87
C SER A 2 -14.01 -2.24 5.79
N VAL A 3 -12.91 -1.52 5.93
CA VAL A 3 -12.56 -0.45 5.01
C VAL A 3 -11.48 -0.98 4.07
N ARG A 4 -11.80 -1.20 2.79
CA ARG A 4 -10.86 -1.71 1.79
C ARG A 4 -10.39 -0.60 0.87
N ALA A 5 -9.09 -0.47 0.70
CA ALA A 5 -8.45 0.55 -0.12
C ALA A 5 -7.46 -0.05 -1.10
N LYS A 6 -7.39 0.49 -2.32
CA LYS A 6 -6.40 0.06 -3.32
C LYS A 6 -5.23 1.03 -3.36
N PHE A 7 -4.04 0.49 -3.15
CA PHE A 7 -2.80 1.26 -3.17
C PHE A 7 -1.81 0.66 -4.15
N ARG A 8 -1.11 1.51 -4.90
CA ARG A 8 -0.03 1.08 -5.78
C ARG A 8 1.31 1.28 -5.11
N LEU A 9 2.19 0.28 -5.20
CA LEU A 9 3.56 0.41 -4.75
C LEU A 9 4.32 1.30 -5.74
N ASP A 10 4.66 2.51 -5.30
CA ASP A 10 5.29 3.53 -6.13
C ASP A 10 6.80 3.55 -5.98
N THR A 11 7.31 3.31 -4.76
CA THR A 11 8.75 3.31 -4.48
C THR A 11 9.14 2.18 -3.54
N ILE A 12 10.28 1.54 -3.84
CA ILE A 12 10.98 0.62 -2.95
C ILE A 12 12.35 1.23 -2.65
N SER A 13 12.59 1.65 -1.41
CA SER A 13 13.89 2.14 -0.95
C SER A 13 14.58 1.07 -0.13
N THR A 14 15.77 0.64 -0.55
CA THR A 14 16.63 -0.26 0.23
C THR A 14 17.50 0.53 1.18
N HIS A 15 17.68 0.00 2.39
CA HIS A 15 18.47 0.66 3.43
C HIS A 15 19.84 0.03 3.61
N SER A 16 20.88 0.87 3.62
CA SER A 16 22.28 0.42 3.76
C SER A 16 22.60 -0.14 5.15
N TRP A 17 21.82 0.21 6.17
CA TRP A 17 22.03 -0.23 7.55
C TRP A 17 21.51 -1.65 7.83
N HIS A 18 20.65 -2.19 6.96
CA HIS A 18 20.15 -3.55 7.07
C HIS A 18 19.79 -4.11 5.69
N ALA A 19 20.53 -5.12 5.24
CA ALA A 19 20.41 -5.69 3.89
C ALA A 19 18.99 -6.19 3.53
N GLY A 20 18.17 -6.52 4.54
CA GLY A 20 16.78 -6.94 4.36
C GLY A 20 15.73 -5.84 4.55
N ALA A 21 16.12 -4.61 4.91
CA ALA A 21 15.19 -3.52 5.21
C ALA A 21 14.81 -2.76 3.93
N ARG A 22 13.53 -2.83 3.58
CA ARG A 22 12.95 -2.12 2.44
C ARG A 22 11.84 -1.19 2.94
N THR A 23 11.95 0.10 2.62
CA THR A 23 10.85 1.04 2.77
C THR A 23 10.00 0.98 1.52
N LEU A 24 8.72 0.66 1.71
CA LEU A 24 7.73 0.53 0.66
C LEU A 24 6.81 1.74 0.76
N LYS A 25 6.79 2.58 -0.30
CA LYS A 25 5.90 3.72 -0.41
C LYS A 25 4.76 3.39 -1.35
N PHE A 26 3.56 3.43 -0.81
CA PHE A 26 2.34 3.16 -1.50
C PHE A 26 1.56 4.46 -1.72
N SER A 27 1.09 4.68 -2.93
CA SER A 27 0.21 5.79 -3.30
C SER A 27 -1.21 5.26 -3.50
N ALA A 28 -2.18 5.96 -2.93
CA ALA A 28 -3.59 5.65 -3.18
C ALA A 28 -3.86 5.82 -4.68
N GLN A 29 -4.50 4.82 -5.28
CA GLN A 29 -5.02 4.95 -6.63
C GLN A 29 -6.52 5.11 -6.57
N TYR A 30 -7.02 6.05 -7.37
CA TYR A 30 -8.44 6.22 -7.63
C TYR A 30 -8.70 5.85 -9.06
N ASP A 31 -9.46 4.78 -9.23
CA ASP A 31 -10.00 4.44 -10.53
C ASP A 31 -11.51 4.69 -10.49
N THR A 32 -11.96 5.68 -11.28
CA THR A 32 -13.38 6.03 -11.40
C THR A 32 -14.22 4.93 -12.03
N SER A 33 -13.59 3.90 -12.61
CA SER A 33 -14.27 2.73 -13.17
C SER A 33 -14.56 1.63 -12.14
N ILE A 34 -14.02 1.72 -10.92
CA ILE A 34 -14.16 0.69 -9.89
C ILE A 34 -15.08 1.18 -8.75
N PRO A 35 -16.28 0.59 -8.58
CA PRO A 35 -17.24 1.02 -7.56
C PRO A 35 -16.77 0.79 -6.11
N GLU A 36 -15.72 -0.01 -5.89
CA GLU A 36 -15.07 -0.17 -4.58
C GLU A 36 -14.22 1.05 -4.18
N ASP A 37 -13.58 1.74 -5.13
CA ASP A 37 -12.76 2.94 -4.81
C ASP A 37 -13.65 4.13 -4.39
N GLN A 38 -14.87 4.25 -4.95
CA GLN A 38 -15.86 5.25 -4.54
C GLN A 38 -16.37 5.04 -3.10
N ARG A 39 -16.27 3.83 -2.55
CA ARG A 39 -16.65 3.55 -1.15
C ARG A 39 -15.55 3.91 -0.15
N PHE A 40 -14.29 4.00 -0.59
CA PHE A 40 -13.17 4.36 0.28
C PHE A 40 -12.88 5.86 0.27
N GLN A 41 -12.95 6.53 -0.89
CA GLN A 41 -12.70 7.97 -1.02
C GLN A 41 -13.70 8.61 -1.99
N GLU A 42 -14.53 9.52 -1.45
CA GLU A 42 -15.67 10.15 -2.14
C GLU A 42 -15.28 11.10 -3.30
N ALA A 43 -14.06 11.66 -3.32
CA ALA A 43 -13.68 12.64 -4.35
C ALA A 43 -12.18 12.86 -4.61
N THR A 44 -11.26 12.40 -3.76
CA THR A 44 -9.81 12.63 -3.96
C THR A 44 -8.99 11.58 -3.24
N PRO A 45 -8.28 10.68 -3.94
CA PRO A 45 -7.41 9.69 -3.31
C PRO A 45 -6.12 10.28 -2.78
N SER A 46 -6.21 11.07 -1.73
CA SER A 46 -5.05 11.60 -1.04
C SER A 46 -4.65 10.60 0.04
N GLY A 47 -3.70 9.72 -0.28
CA GLY A 47 -3.21 8.74 0.68
C GLY A 47 -1.80 8.28 0.32
N THR A 48 -0.87 8.45 1.25
CA THR A 48 0.46 7.85 1.17
C THR A 48 0.61 6.92 2.36
N PHE A 49 0.88 5.64 2.07
CA PHE A 49 1.20 4.67 3.10
C PHE A 49 2.67 4.30 2.96
N GLU A 50 3.45 4.59 4.00
CA GLU A 50 4.87 4.22 4.06
C GLU A 50 5.05 3.16 5.15
N MET A 51 5.63 2.02 4.79
CA MET A 51 6.03 1.00 5.76
C MET A 51 7.48 0.58 5.56
N LEU A 52 8.15 0.30 6.68
CA LEU A 52 9.43 -0.39 6.67
C LEU A 52 9.17 -1.89 6.85
N CYS A 53 9.51 -2.68 5.83
CA CYS A 53 9.43 -4.13 5.89
C CYS A 53 10.84 -4.73 5.95
N THR A 54 11.14 -5.42 7.05
CA THR A 54 12.40 -6.16 7.25
C THR A 54 12.26 -7.66 7.02
N ASN A 55 11.03 -8.17 6.89
CA ASN A 55 10.77 -9.58 6.67
C ASN A 55 11.00 -9.94 5.18
N PRO A 56 11.95 -10.83 4.86
CA PRO A 56 12.27 -11.19 3.48
C PRO A 56 11.12 -11.87 2.74
N VAL A 57 10.26 -12.62 3.45
CA VAL A 57 9.11 -13.32 2.84
C VAL A 57 8.02 -12.32 2.42
N ALA A 58 7.78 -11.30 3.23
CA ALA A 58 6.84 -10.23 2.89
C ALA A 58 7.42 -9.35 1.77
N ASN A 59 8.71 -9.01 1.83
CA ASN A 59 9.40 -8.26 0.80
C ASN A 59 9.37 -8.95 -0.59
N ALA A 60 9.34 -10.27 -0.64
CA ALA A 60 9.23 -11.01 -1.89
C ALA A 60 7.84 -10.89 -2.55
N GLN A 61 6.81 -10.51 -1.79
CA GLN A 61 5.44 -10.34 -2.30
C GLN A 61 5.17 -8.92 -2.81
N PHE A 62 6.05 -7.96 -2.51
CA PHE A 62 5.92 -6.57 -2.92
C PHE A 62 6.74 -6.29 -4.18
N GLU A 63 6.04 -5.95 -5.26
CA GLU A 63 6.60 -5.66 -6.58
C GLU A 63 6.27 -4.23 -6.99
N LEU A 64 7.31 -3.52 -7.43
CA LEU A 64 7.19 -2.11 -7.84
C LEU A 64 6.16 -1.98 -8.96
N GLY A 65 5.25 -1.02 -8.82
CA GLY A 65 4.22 -0.73 -9.80
C GLY A 65 2.97 -1.60 -9.70
N LYS A 66 2.94 -2.65 -8.84
CA LYS A 66 1.73 -3.44 -8.59
C LYS A 66 0.78 -2.73 -7.61
N ALA A 67 -0.51 -3.00 -7.79
CA ALA A 67 -1.56 -2.57 -6.89
C ALA A 67 -1.88 -3.66 -5.86
N TYR A 68 -2.08 -3.25 -4.62
CA TYR A 68 -2.38 -4.09 -3.47
C TYR A 68 -3.63 -3.56 -2.78
N TYR A 69 -4.44 -4.49 -2.26
CA TYR A 69 -5.58 -4.15 -1.41
C TYR A 69 -5.14 -4.08 0.04
N PHE A 70 -5.52 -3.00 0.70
CA PHE A 70 -5.36 -2.78 2.13
C PHE A 70 -6.73 -2.88 2.79
N ASP A 71 -6.93 -3.94 3.55
CA ASP A 71 -8.11 -4.13 4.38
C ASP A 71 -7.82 -3.58 5.78
N ILE A 72 -8.47 -2.47 6.14
CA ILE A 72 -8.37 -1.86 7.47
C ILE A 72 -9.52 -2.40 8.32
N THR A 73 -9.14 -3.14 9.36
CA THR A 73 -10.03 -3.62 10.41
C THR A 73 -9.58 -3.07 11.75
N PRO A 74 -10.50 -2.75 12.68
CA PRO A 74 -10.12 -2.33 14.03
C PRO A 74 -9.25 -3.43 14.68
N ALA A 75 -8.14 -3.00 15.27
CA ALA A 75 -7.33 -3.84 16.15
C ALA A 75 -7.86 -3.71 17.58
N ASP A 76 -7.68 -4.77 18.37
CA ASP A 76 -7.97 -4.80 19.82
C ASP A 76 -6.87 -4.05 20.61
#